data_AF-E3BG08-F1
#
_entry.id   AF-E3BG08-F1
#
_cell.length_a   1.000
_cell.length_b   1.000
_cell.length_c   1.000
_cell.angle_alpha   90.00
_cell.angle_beta   90.00
_cell.angle_gamma   90.00
#
_symmetry.space_group_name_H-M   'P 1'
#
loop_
_entity.id
_entity.type
_entity.pdbx_description
1 polymer ?
#
loop_
_entity_poly.entity_id
_entity_poly.type
_entity_poly.pdbx_seq_one_letter_code
_entity_poly.pdbx_strand_id
1 'polypeptide(L)'
;MHKKILATVSLLISSACFAESPLPAETASTEVMLLSECAGALASVSQPGSWVGTIDKVGKTYQQEDFSYIYNVFKLSGWSTEKIGSVVVQKEYIPNPPADGSAYKTHCLVQR
;
A
#
# COMPACT_ATOMS: atom_id res chain seq x y z
N MET A 1 -30.04 -32.87 -53.25
CA MET A 1 -29.80 -33.35 -51.87
C MET A 1 -28.48 -32.77 -51.37
N HIS A 2 -28.50 -31.70 -50.58
CA HIS A 2 -27.28 -31.10 -49.99
C HIS A 2 -27.47 -31.01 -48.48
N LYS A 3 -26.75 -31.87 -47.74
CA LYS A 3 -26.68 -31.85 -46.27
C LYS A 3 -25.80 -30.67 -45.86
N LYS A 4 -26.38 -29.66 -45.19
CA LYS A 4 -25.61 -28.65 -44.46
C LYS A 4 -25.25 -29.25 -43.10
N ILE A 5 -23.97 -29.58 -42.91
CA ILE A 5 -23.43 -29.99 -41.63
C ILE A 5 -23.18 -28.69 -40.84
N LEU A 6 -24.00 -28.45 -39.83
CA LEU A 6 -23.82 -27.35 -38.89
C LEU A 6 -22.79 -27.81 -37.85
N ALA A 7 -21.54 -27.38 -37.98
CA ALA A 7 -20.50 -27.65 -37.00
C ALA A 7 -20.70 -26.70 -35.80
N THR A 8 -21.28 -27.21 -34.73
CA THR A 8 -21.35 -26.54 -33.42
C THR A 8 -19.94 -26.54 -32.80
N VAL A 9 -19.23 -25.42 -32.94
CA VAL A 9 -17.97 -25.18 -32.23
C VAL A 9 -18.30 -24.93 -30.76
N SER A 10 -18.20 -25.98 -29.95
CA SER A 10 -18.31 -25.89 -28.49
C SER A 10 -16.99 -25.33 -27.96
N LEU A 11 -16.97 -24.03 -27.66
CA LEU A 11 -15.85 -23.36 -27.03
C LEU A 11 -15.85 -23.74 -25.53
N LEU A 12 -15.18 -24.83 -25.19
CA LEU A 12 -14.88 -25.20 -23.81
C LEU A 12 -13.95 -24.15 -23.23
N ILE A 13 -14.53 -23.14 -22.57
CA ILE A 13 -13.81 -22.20 -21.72
C ILE A 13 -13.43 -22.99 -20.46
N SER A 14 -12.26 -23.66 -20.51
CA SER A 14 -11.63 -24.18 -19.31
C SER A 14 -11.38 -23.00 -18.37
N SER A 15 -12.21 -22.91 -17.32
CA SER A 15 -11.91 -22.06 -16.17
C SER A 15 -10.62 -22.59 -15.57
N ALA A 16 -9.51 -21.93 -15.88
CA ALA A 16 -8.30 -22.09 -15.09
C ALA A 16 -8.64 -21.57 -13.70
N CYS A 17 -8.97 -22.47 -12.78
CA CYS A 17 -8.94 -22.18 -11.36
C CYS A 17 -7.50 -21.80 -11.03
N PHE A 18 -7.25 -20.50 -10.93
CA PHE A 18 -6.06 -20.00 -10.27
C PHE A 18 -6.18 -20.45 -8.81
N ALA A 19 -5.54 -21.56 -8.48
CA ALA A 19 -5.26 -21.90 -7.10
C ALA A 19 -4.32 -20.80 -6.60
N GLU A 20 -4.86 -19.81 -5.89
CA GLU A 20 -4.06 -18.90 -5.09
C GLU A 20 -3.37 -19.76 -4.05
N SER A 21 -2.10 -20.08 -4.31
CA SER A 21 -1.17 -20.56 -3.29
C SER A 21 -1.33 -19.61 -2.10
N PRO A 22 -1.61 -20.08 -0.88
CA PRO A 22 -1.53 -19.22 0.29
C PRO A 22 -0.08 -18.79 0.37
N LEU A 23 0.20 -17.57 -0.07
CA LEU A 23 1.48 -16.94 0.16
C LEU A 23 1.72 -17.02 1.67
N PRO A 24 2.93 -17.40 2.13
CA PRO A 24 3.25 -17.30 3.54
C PRO A 24 2.89 -15.89 3.98
N ALA A 25 2.29 -15.74 5.16
CA ALA A 25 2.03 -14.43 5.74
C ALA A 25 3.39 -13.75 5.96
N GLU A 26 3.91 -13.10 4.91
CA GLU A 26 5.07 -12.25 5.00
C GLU A 26 4.70 -11.21 6.05
N THR A 27 5.45 -11.23 7.16
CA THR A 27 5.42 -10.13 8.11
C THR A 27 5.58 -8.85 7.31
N ALA A 28 4.53 -8.01 7.34
CA ALA A 28 4.52 -6.75 6.63
C ALA A 28 5.81 -6.00 6.96
N SER A 29 6.45 -5.41 5.95
CA SER A 29 7.70 -4.68 6.18
C SER A 29 7.46 -3.58 7.23
N THR A 30 8.51 -3.23 7.99
CA THR A 30 8.43 -2.20 9.04
C THR A 30 7.77 -0.92 8.50
N GLU A 31 8.06 -0.54 7.26
CA GLU A 31 7.46 0.60 6.57
C GLU A 31 5.93 0.48 6.47
N VAL A 32 5.41 -0.67 6.09
CA VAL A 32 3.96 -0.89 5.99
C VAL A 32 3.32 -0.88 7.38
N MET A 33 3.99 -1.48 8.37
CA MET A 33 3.53 -1.47 9.76
C MET A 33 3.42 -0.04 10.30
N LEU A 34 4.40 0.83 10.01
CA LEU A 34 4.38 2.22 10.47
C LEU A 34 3.24 3.04 9.84
N LEU A 35 2.82 2.72 8.61
CA LEU A 35 1.67 3.37 7.98
C LEU A 35 0.36 3.08 8.71
N SER A 36 0.24 1.91 9.35
CA SER A 36 -0.98 1.53 10.09
C SER A 36 -1.30 2.47 11.25
N GLU A 37 -0.27 3.08 11.86
CA GLU A 37 -0.42 4.10 12.90
C GLU A 37 -1.07 5.40 12.37
N CYS A 38 -1.05 5.59 11.05
CA CYS A 38 -1.58 6.75 10.35
C CYS A 38 -2.73 6.41 9.40
N ALA A 39 -3.47 5.33 9.67
CA ALA A 39 -4.59 4.88 8.84
C ALA A 39 -5.64 5.97 8.58
N GLY A 40 -5.92 6.84 9.56
CA GLY A 40 -6.85 7.98 9.39
C GLY A 40 -6.33 9.03 8.41
N ALA A 41 -5.04 9.34 8.45
CA ALA A 41 -4.41 10.25 7.49
C ALA A 41 -4.41 9.65 6.08
N LEU A 42 -4.11 8.35 5.97
CA LEU A 42 -4.19 7.61 4.70
C LEU A 42 -5.61 7.65 4.12
N ALA A 43 -6.62 7.33 4.93
CA ALA A 43 -8.02 7.38 4.51
C ALA A 43 -8.44 8.77 4.01
N SER A 44 -7.88 9.85 4.59
CA SER A 44 -8.20 11.22 4.17
C SER A 44 -7.62 11.62 2.82
N VAL A 45 -6.56 10.96 2.33
CA VAL A 45 -5.96 11.22 1.01
C VAL A 45 -6.39 10.18 -0.03
N SER A 46 -6.74 8.97 0.43
CA SER A 46 -7.17 7.88 -0.44
C SER A 46 -8.50 8.18 -1.14
N GLN A 47 -8.60 7.72 -2.38
CA GLN A 47 -9.81 7.70 -3.18
C GLN A 47 -10.12 6.27 -3.64
N PRO A 48 -11.36 5.97 -4.08
CA PRO A 48 -11.67 4.70 -4.70
C PRO A 48 -10.69 4.41 -5.86
N GLY A 49 -10.06 3.23 -5.81
CA GLY A 49 -9.07 2.80 -6.81
C GLY A 49 -7.66 3.41 -6.65
N SER A 50 -7.39 4.14 -5.57
CA SER A 50 -6.03 4.59 -5.25
C SER A 50 -5.19 3.53 -4.53
N TRP A 51 -3.87 3.60 -4.66
CA TRP A 51 -2.92 2.73 -3.95
C TRP A 51 -1.69 3.52 -3.49
N VAL A 52 -0.97 3.00 -2.50
CA VAL A 52 0.36 3.52 -2.14
C VAL A 52 1.36 2.99 -3.17
N GLY A 53 1.96 3.89 -3.95
CA GLY A 53 2.83 3.51 -5.07
C GLY A 53 4.32 3.55 -4.76
N THR A 54 4.76 4.51 -3.93
CA THR A 54 6.15 4.62 -3.49
C THR A 54 6.23 5.01 -2.03
N ILE A 55 7.30 4.58 -1.37
CA ILE A 55 7.61 4.88 0.03
C ILE A 55 9.02 5.47 0.07
N ASP A 56 9.13 6.75 0.41
CA ASP A 56 10.42 7.43 0.52
C ASP A 56 10.82 7.54 1.99
N LYS A 57 12.04 7.13 2.33
CA LYS A 57 12.60 7.26 3.67
C LYS A 57 13.42 8.54 3.77
N VAL A 58 13.16 9.34 4.80
CA VAL A 58 13.94 10.52 5.16
C VAL A 58 14.55 10.30 6.54
N GLY A 59 15.87 10.44 6.64
CA GLY A 59 16.63 10.18 7.87
C GLY A 59 17.00 8.70 8.06
N LYS A 60 17.52 8.37 9.26
CA LYS A 60 18.00 7.03 9.61
C LYS A 60 17.15 6.43 10.72
N THR A 61 16.40 5.38 10.41
CA THR A 61 15.82 4.51 11.42
C THR A 61 16.96 3.95 12.29
N TYR A 62 16.89 4.11 13.62
CA TYR A 62 17.79 3.51 14.64
C TYR A 62 19.04 4.29 15.10
N GLN A 63 19.00 5.63 15.16
CA GLN A 63 20.09 6.42 15.76
C GLN A 63 19.69 7.36 16.90
N GLN A 64 18.56 7.12 17.58
CA GLN A 64 17.99 8.10 18.53
C GLN A 64 17.75 9.47 17.87
N GLU A 65 17.45 9.44 16.57
CA GLU A 65 17.17 10.59 15.73
C GLU A 65 15.76 10.47 15.17
N ASP A 66 15.21 11.61 14.79
CA ASP A 66 13.97 11.69 14.05
C ASP A 66 14.13 11.05 12.67
N PHE A 67 13.08 10.37 12.22
CA PHE A 67 13.00 9.88 10.85
C PHE A 67 11.56 9.96 10.35
N SER A 68 11.39 9.87 9.04
CA SER A 68 10.06 9.83 8.46
C SER A 68 9.99 8.94 7.23
N TYR A 69 8.79 8.42 6.98
CA TYR A 69 8.43 7.75 5.74
C TYR A 69 7.33 8.54 5.03
N ILE A 70 7.51 8.77 3.73
CA ILE A 70 6.55 9.46 2.87
C ILE A 70 5.89 8.42 1.98
N TYR A 71 4.60 8.19 2.20
CA TYR A 71 3.79 7.23 1.45
C TYR A 71 3.04 7.99 0.38
N ASN A 72 3.49 7.87 -0.86
CA ASN A 72 2.88 8.56 -2.00
C ASN A 72 1.69 7.74 -2.51
N VAL A 73 0.52 8.37 -2.55
CA VAL A 73 -0.73 7.75 -2.97
C VAL A 73 -1.00 8.14 -4.42
N PHE A 74 -1.29 7.13 -5.23
CA PHE A 74 -1.53 7.27 -6.66
C PHE A 74 -2.89 6.72 -7.03
N LYS A 75 -3.40 7.16 -8.18
CA LYS A 75 -4.63 6.67 -8.80
C LYS A 75 -4.45 6.60 -10.31
N LEU A 76 -5.15 5.67 -10.96
CA LEU A 76 -5.27 5.67 -12.42
C LEU A 76 -6.27 6.75 -12.85
N SER A 77 -5.84 7.62 -13.75
CA SER A 77 -6.65 8.65 -14.40
C SER A 77 -6.65 8.40 -15.91
N GLY A 78 -7.59 7.59 -16.39
CA GLY A 78 -7.56 7.07 -17.75
C GLY A 78 -6.41 6.06 -17.94
N TRP A 79 -5.42 6.42 -18.75
CA TRP A 79 -4.24 5.58 -19.05
C TRP A 79 -2.96 6.03 -18.32
N SER A 80 -3.04 7.08 -17.50
CA SER A 80 -1.90 7.59 -16.74
C SER A 80 -2.08 7.35 -15.24
N THR A 81 -0.95 7.22 -14.56
CA THR A 81 -0.88 7.20 -13.09
C THR A 81 -0.65 8.62 -12.60
N GLU A 82 -1.49 9.09 -11.69
CA GLU A 82 -1.41 10.42 -11.09
C GLU A 82 -1.17 10.29 -9.59
N LYS A 83 -0.23 11.08 -9.04
CA LYS A 83 -0.06 11.23 -7.60
C LYS A 83 -1.19 12.12 -7.07
N ILE A 84 -2.02 11.58 -6.18
CA ILE A 84 -3.15 12.30 -5.60
C ILE A 84 -2.85 12.88 -4.21
N GLY A 85 -1.69 12.53 -3.64
CA GLY A 85 -1.17 13.10 -2.41
C GLY A 85 -0.15 12.19 -1.74
N SER A 86 0.20 12.53 -0.51
CA SER A 86 1.09 11.72 0.33
C SER A 86 0.71 11.80 1.81
N VAL A 87 1.02 10.73 2.54
CA VAL A 87 1.04 10.73 4.01
C VAL A 87 2.50 10.70 4.45
N VAL A 88 2.89 11.61 5.33
CA VAL A 88 4.18 11.55 6.01
C VAL A 88 3.94 10.97 7.40
N VAL A 89 4.57 9.84 7.67
CA VAL A 89 4.67 9.27 9.02
C VAL A 89 6.00 9.72 9.59
N GLN A 90 5.95 10.73 10.45
CA GLN A 90 7.13 11.24 11.15
C GLN A 90 7.23 10.57 12.52
N LYS A 91 8.43 10.12 12.86
CA LYS A 91 8.79 9.53 14.14
C LYS A 91 9.75 10.48 14.83
N GLU A 92 9.23 11.19 15.83
CA GLU A 92 9.99 12.10 16.69
C GLU A 92 10.57 11.28 17.85
N TYR A 93 11.89 11.28 18.01
CA TYR A 93 12.54 10.58 19.11
C TYR A 93 12.24 11.27 20.44
N ILE A 94 11.92 10.48 21.47
CA ILE A 94 11.66 10.97 22.83
C ILE A 94 12.93 10.74 23.66
N PRO A 95 13.64 11.78 24.11
CA PRO A 95 14.74 11.63 25.05
C PRO A 95 14.24 11.05 26.39
N ASN A 96 14.91 10.01 26.88
CA ASN A 96 14.52 9.25 28.09
C ASN A 96 13.08 8.73 28.01
N PRO A 97 12.79 7.79 27.09
CA PRO A 97 11.44 7.32 26.88
C PRO A 97 10.91 6.52 28.09
N PRO A 98 9.58 6.36 28.21
CA PRO A 98 8.99 5.50 29.24
C PRO A 98 9.55 4.08 29.16
N ALA A 99 9.76 3.43 30.30
CA ALA A 99 10.33 2.08 30.36
C ALA A 99 9.47 1.00 29.67
N ASP A 100 8.17 1.26 29.56
CA ASP A 100 7.14 0.39 28.98
C ASP A 100 6.51 0.98 27.70
N GLY A 101 7.08 2.08 27.17
CA GLY A 101 6.52 2.82 26.04
C GLY A 101 7.39 2.81 24.78
N SER A 102 6.84 3.35 23.71
CA SER A 102 7.59 3.62 22.47
C SER A 102 8.68 4.68 22.72
N ALA A 103 9.86 4.49 22.12
CA ALA A 103 10.93 5.50 22.09
C ALA A 103 10.63 6.68 21.14
N TYR A 104 9.51 6.60 20.42
CA TYR A 104 9.12 7.55 19.39
C TYR A 104 7.67 8.00 19.58
N LYS A 105 7.44 9.28 19.32
CA LYS A 105 6.12 9.86 19.09
C LYS A 105 5.84 9.86 17.59
N THR A 106 4.65 9.44 17.20
CA THR A 106 4.24 9.40 15.79
C THR A 106 3.41 10.63 15.43
N HIS A 107 3.76 11.28 14.33
CA HIS A 107 2.97 12.34 13.71
C HIS A 107 2.56 11.92 12.30
N CYS A 108 1.29 12.10 11.97
CA CYS A 108 0.71 11.77 10.68
C CYS A 108 0.34 13.05 9.95
N LEU A 109 1.08 13.39 8.89
CA LEU A 109 0.87 14.61 8.12
C LEU A 109 0.34 14.28 6.73
N VAL A 110 -0.67 15.01 6.27
CA VAL A 110 -1.25 14.86 4.94
C VAL A 110 -0.70 15.96 4.04
N GLN A 111 -0.24 15.59 2.85
CA GLN A 111 0.21 16.49 1.81
C GLN A 111 -0.63 16.23 0.55
N ARG A 112 -1.25 17.28 0.00
CA ARG A 112 -2.06 17.21 -1.23
C ARG A 112 -1.46 18.14 -2.27
#